data_AF-A0A5C4NJN8-F1
#
_entry.id   AF-A0A5C4NJN8-F1
#
_cell.length_a   1.000
_cell.length_b   1.000
_cell.length_c   1.000
_cell.angle_alpha   90.00
_cell.angle_beta   90.00
_cell.angle_gamma   90.00
#
_symmetry.space_group_name_H-M   'P 1'
#
loop_
_entity.id
_entity.type
_entity.pdbx_description
1 polymer ?
#
loop_
_entity_poly.entity_id
_entity_poly.type
_entity_poly.pdbx_seq_one_letter_code
_entity_poly.pdbx_strand_id
1 'polypeptide(L)' 'MANQQTTPTPPLRGFAAMDPEKQRAIASKGGKASGGNFKNDPARAAQAGRKGGEASGGNFAHDRARAAEAGRKGGQA' A
#
# COMPACT_ATOMS: atom_id res chain seq x y z
N MET A 1 -6.30 43.20 13.46
CA MET A 1 -5.60 42.64 12.28
C MET A 1 -5.07 41.27 12.67
N ALA A 2 -5.71 40.18 12.22
CA ALA A 2 -5.33 38.82 12.58
C ALA A 2 -4.18 38.34 11.68
N ASN A 3 -3.11 37.84 12.31
CA ASN A 3 -1.88 37.41 11.65
C ASN A 3 -2.07 35.98 11.10
N GLN A 4 -2.22 35.86 9.79
CA GLN A 4 -2.37 34.59 9.08
C GLN A 4 -1.00 33.88 9.07
N GLN A 5 -0.72 33.09 10.11
CA GLN A 5 0.42 32.18 10.14
C GLN A 5 0.16 31.06 9.13
N THR A 6 0.60 31.24 7.89
CA THR A 6 0.71 30.15 6.92
C THR A 6 1.90 29.31 7.32
N THR A 7 1.66 28.10 7.83
CA THR A 7 2.74 27.12 7.98
C THR A 7 3.32 26.82 6.58
N PRO A 8 4.62 27.04 6.32
CA PRO A 8 5.19 26.69 5.04
C PRO A 8 5.08 25.18 4.85
N THR A 9 4.54 24.75 3.71
CA THR A 9 4.56 23.34 3.31
C THR A 9 5.99 22.84 3.42
N PRO A 10 6.28 21.76 4.17
CA PRO A 10 7.63 21.27 4.30
C PRO A 10 8.19 20.97 2.91
N PRO A 11 9.46 21.33 2.62
CA PRO A 11 10.04 21.09 1.31
C PRO A 11 9.96 19.60 0.99
N LEU A 12 9.62 19.27 -0.25
CA LEU A 12 9.59 17.89 -0.72
C LEU A 12 10.95 17.24 -0.43
N ARG A 13 10.96 16.03 0.15
CA ARG A 13 12.17 15.25 0.46
C ARG A 13 12.07 13.85 -0.10
N GLY A 14 13.21 13.21 -0.35
CA GLY A 14 13.26 11.81 -0.80
C GLY A 14 12.63 11.61 -2.17
N PHE A 15 11.80 10.57 -2.32
CA PHE A 15 11.17 10.21 -3.61
C PHE A 15 10.32 11.32 -4.21
N ALA A 16 9.63 12.09 -3.37
CA ALA A 16 8.77 13.19 -3.80
C ALA A 16 9.56 14.44 -4.22
N ALA A 17 10.84 14.55 -3.86
CA ALA A 17 11.73 15.64 -4.25
C ALA A 17 12.48 15.37 -5.57
N MET A 18 12.36 14.15 -6.11
CA MET A 18 13.01 13.79 -7.36
C MET A 18 12.34 14.45 -8.55
N ASP A 19 13.08 14.54 -9.65
CA ASP A 19 12.51 14.89 -10.95
C ASP A 19 11.31 13.98 -11.30
N PRO A 20 10.20 14.53 -11.84
CA PRO A 20 9.00 13.75 -12.15
C PRO A 20 9.24 12.57 -13.11
N GLU A 21 10.12 12.72 -14.09
CA GLU A 21 10.43 11.63 -15.03
C GLU A 21 11.22 10.52 -14.31
N LYS A 22 12.15 10.89 -13.44
CA LYS A 22 12.88 9.93 -12.59
C LYS A 22 11.94 9.21 -11.64
N GLN A 23 11.03 9.93 -11.02
CA GLN A 23 10.00 9.37 -10.14
C GLN A 23 9.15 8.34 -10.89
N ARG A 24 8.67 8.69 -12.09
CA ARG A 24 7.88 7.82 -12.96
C ARG A 24 8.66 6.59 -13.41
N ALA A 25 9.94 6.74 -13.75
CA ALA A 25 10.80 5.62 -14.14
C ALA A 25 10.98 4.62 -13.00
N ILE A 26 11.24 5.09 -11.78
CA ILE A 26 11.37 4.23 -10.59
C ILE A 26 10.04 3.55 -10.27
N ALA A 27 8.93 4.29 -10.27
CA ALA A 27 7.60 3.72 -10.04
C ALA A 27 7.23 2.67 -11.11
N SER A 28 7.52 2.93 -12.38
CA SER A 28 7.30 1.99 -13.48
C SER A 28 8.17 0.74 -13.32
N LYS A 29 9.45 0.90 -12.96
CA LYS A 29 10.36 -0.23 -12.71
C LYS A 29 9.89 -1.08 -11.54
N GLY A 30 9.48 -0.47 -10.43
CA GLY A 30 8.91 -1.16 -9.27
C GLY A 30 7.61 -1.89 -9.63
N GLY A 31 6.73 -1.22 -10.37
CA GLY A 31 5.51 -1.84 -10.91
C GLY A 31 5.83 -3.08 -11.74
N LYS A 32 6.72 -2.99 -12.73
CA LYS A 32 7.13 -4.13 -13.56
C LYS A 32 7.81 -5.25 -12.77
N ALA A 33 8.63 -4.93 -11.76
CA ALA A 33 9.27 -5.93 -10.91
C ALA A 33 8.25 -6.69 -10.06
N SER A 34 7.24 -6.00 -9.54
CA SER A 34 6.08 -6.61 -8.88
C SER A 34 5.08 -7.23 -9.87
N GLY A 35 5.40 -7.19 -11.16
CA GLY A 35 4.67 -7.59 -12.38
C GLY A 35 3.38 -6.83 -12.70
N GLY A 36 3.22 -5.62 -12.20
CA GLY A 36 2.27 -4.65 -12.70
C GLY A 36 0.94 -4.66 -11.96
N ASN A 37 -0.06 -4.01 -12.56
CA ASN A 37 -1.39 -3.91 -11.97
C ASN A 37 -2.20 -5.19 -12.22
N PHE A 38 -2.90 -5.67 -11.21
CA PHE A 38 -3.76 -6.86 -11.27
C PHE A 38 -5.05 -6.65 -12.09
N LYS A 39 -5.43 -5.40 -12.40
CA LYS A 39 -6.68 -5.08 -13.11
C LYS A 39 -6.85 -5.83 -14.45
N ASN A 40 -5.76 -6.08 -15.16
CA ASN A 40 -5.79 -6.72 -16.49
C ASN A 40 -5.47 -8.23 -16.42
N ASP A 41 -5.24 -8.78 -15.23
CA ASP A 41 -4.92 -10.20 -15.02
C ASP A 41 -5.63 -10.71 -13.74
N PRO A 42 -6.92 -11.06 -13.85
CA PRO A 42 -7.72 -11.56 -12.73
C PRO A 42 -7.18 -12.87 -12.12
N ALA A 43 -6.60 -13.75 -12.95
CA ALA A 43 -6.06 -15.03 -12.50
C ALA A 43 -4.87 -14.80 -11.56
N ARG A 44 -4.00 -13.86 -11.92
CA ARG A 44 -2.90 -13.43 -11.07
C ARG A 44 -3.38 -12.70 -9.82
N ALA A 45 -4.41 -11.85 -9.92
CA ALA A 45 -5.03 -11.21 -8.77
C ALA A 45 -5.49 -12.26 -7.75
N ALA A 46 -6.17 -13.31 -8.22
CA ALA A 46 -6.64 -14.41 -7.40
C ALA A 46 -5.47 -15.23 -6.79
N GLN A 47 -4.40 -15.49 -7.53
CA GLN A 47 -3.20 -16.14 -6.98
C GLN A 47 -2.52 -15.30 -5.89
N ALA A 48 -2.32 -14.00 -6.14
CA ALA A 48 -1.73 -13.10 -5.17
C ALA A 48 -2.60 -12.99 -3.89
N GLY A 49 -3.92 -12.90 -4.05
CA GLY A 49 -4.87 -12.92 -2.95
C GLY A 49 -4.84 -14.23 -2.15
N ARG A 50 -4.80 -15.39 -2.82
CA ARG A 50 -4.67 -16.69 -2.16
C ARG A 50 -3.37 -16.79 -1.36
N LYS A 51 -2.23 -16.47 -1.98
CA LYS A 51 -0.92 -16.47 -1.32
C LYS A 51 -0.87 -15.51 -0.13
N GLY A 52 -1.43 -14.31 -0.28
CA GLY A 52 -1.56 -13.35 0.82
C GLY A 52 -2.41 -13.87 1.97
N GLY A 53 -3.52 -14.54 1.63
CA GLY A 53 -4.37 -15.25 2.59
C GLY A 53 -3.60 -16.33 3.34
N GLU A 54 -2.90 -17.23 2.63
CA GLU A 54 -2.06 -18.28 3.22
C GLU A 54 -0.99 -17.71 4.14
N ALA A 55 -0.26 -16.67 3.72
CA ALA A 55 0.76 -16.01 4.52
C ALA A 55 0.19 -15.31 5.77
N SER A 56 -1.04 -14.81 5.68
CA SER A 56 -1.76 -14.19 6.81
C SER A 56 -2.43 -15.23 7.71
N GLY A 57 -2.34 -16.52 7.35
CA GLY A 57 -2.86 -17.62 8.14
C GLY A 57 -4.14 -18.28 7.65
N GLY A 58 -4.62 -17.93 6.47
CA GLY A 58 -5.84 -18.45 5.87
C GLY A 58 -7.08 -17.64 6.24
N ASN A 59 -8.25 -18.24 6.02
CA ASN A 59 -9.53 -17.59 6.19
C ASN A 59 -9.90 -17.48 7.69
N PHE A 60 -10.17 -16.26 8.16
CA PHE A 60 -10.62 -15.96 9.52
C PHE A 60 -12.00 -16.56 9.86
N ALA A 61 -12.75 -17.01 8.86
CA ALA A 61 -14.10 -17.56 9.04
C ALA A 61 -14.17 -18.76 10.00
N HIS A 62 -13.09 -19.54 10.13
CA HIS A 62 -13.03 -20.70 11.01
C HIS A 62 -12.22 -20.45 12.31
N ASP A 63 -11.67 -19.25 12.49
CA ASP A 63 -10.88 -18.87 13.66
C ASP A 63 -11.24 -17.46 14.14
N ARG A 64 -12.27 -17.40 15.01
CA ARG A 64 -12.80 -16.15 15.57
C ARG A 64 -11.77 -15.39 16.40
N ALA A 65 -10.89 -16.10 17.11
CA ALA A 65 -9.87 -15.46 17.94
C ALA A 65 -8.86 -14.71 17.05
N ARG A 66 -8.42 -15.35 15.97
CA ARG A 66 -7.54 -14.75 14.98
C ARG A 66 -8.20 -13.60 14.22
N ALA A 67 -9.48 -13.74 13.88
CA ALA A 67 -10.27 -12.67 13.27
C ALA A 67 -10.30 -11.41 14.14
N ALA A 68 -10.57 -11.59 15.44
CA ALA A 68 -10.61 -10.52 16.41
C ALA A 68 -9.23 -9.86 16.60
N GLU A 69 -8.16 -10.64 16.64
CA GLU A 69 -6.79 -10.12 16.74
C GLU A 69 -6.39 -9.29 15.50
N ALA A 70 -6.66 -9.80 14.30
CA ALA A 70 -6.37 -9.09 13.05
C ALA A 70 -7.19 -7.79 12.96
N GLY A 71 -8.47 -7.81 13.34
CA GLY A 71 -9.32 -6.62 13.40
C GLY A 71 -8.81 -5.57 14.40
N ARG A 72 -8.43 -6.02 15.61
CA ARG A 72 -7.85 -5.14 16.64
C ARG A 72 -6.56 -4.49 16.15
N LYS A 73 -5.66 -5.25 15.52
CA LYS A 73 -4.40 -4.72 14.98
C LYS A 73 -4.62 -3.78 13.80
N GLY A 74 -5.56 -4.08 12.91
CA GLY A 74 -5.88 -3.25 11.75
C GLY A 74 -6.54 -1.92 12.11
N GLY A 75 -7.33 -1.87 13.19
CA GLY A 75 -7.97 -0.64 13.67
C GLY A 75 -7.07 0.27 14.52
N GLN A 76 -5.83 -0.15 14.79
CA GLN A 76 -4.86 0.61 15.58
C GLN A 76 -3.88 1.45 14.73
N ALA A 77 -4.01 1.41 13.40
CA ALA A 77 -3.14 2.13 12.45
C ALA A 77 -3.70 3.51 12.07
#